data_AF-A0A1J5PYP5-F1
#
_entry.id   AF-A0A1J5PYP5-F1
#
_cell.length_a   1.000
_cell.length_b   1.000
_cell.length_c   1.000
_cell.angle_alpha   90.00
_cell.angle_beta   90.00
_cell.angle_gamma   90.00
#
_symmetry.space_group_name_H-M   'P 1'
#
loop_
_entity.id
_entity.type
_entity.pdbx_description
1 polymer ?
#
loop_
_entity_poly.entity_id
_entity_poly.type
_entity_poly.pdbx_seq_one_letter_code
_entity_poly.pdbx_strand_id
1 'polypeptide(L)'
;METGSRKWGRPYLTRSFFSLIGESMANDVLLIMARRNNRWIAGAINFIGSDTLFGRNWGAIEHHPILHFEVCYYQAIDFAIARGLKAVEAGAQGEHKIARGYLPQTTYSAHYIADPGLRRAIDEYLRRERAYVAEAARELTEAGPFRKIADEPASE
;
A
#
# COMPACT_ATOMS: atom_id res chain seq x y z
N MET A 1 -2.37 2.02 -20.50
CA MET A 1 -2.17 3.46 -20.27
C MET A 1 -1.52 3.63 -18.90
N GLU A 2 -0.31 4.17 -18.86
CA GLU A 2 0.47 4.30 -17.62
C GLU A 2 -0.11 5.39 -16.69
N THR A 3 -0.01 5.18 -15.38
CA THR A 3 -0.52 6.11 -14.36
C THR A 3 0.12 7.49 -14.49
N GLY A 4 1.42 7.54 -14.85
CA GLY A 4 2.18 8.78 -15.01
C GLY A 4 1.83 9.58 -16.26
N SER A 5 1.07 9.04 -17.21
CA SER A 5 0.68 9.72 -18.45
C SER A 5 -0.75 10.25 -18.43
N ARG A 6 -1.46 10.10 -17.30
CA ARG A 6 -2.83 10.62 -17.12
C ARG A 6 -2.81 12.14 -16.93
N LYS A 7 -3.95 12.80 -17.13
CA LYS A 7 -4.14 14.28 -17.07
C LYS A 7 -3.53 14.95 -15.83
N TRP A 8 -3.36 14.23 -14.72
CA TRP A 8 -2.76 14.71 -13.47
C TRP A 8 -1.62 13.81 -12.95
N GLY A 9 -1.19 12.85 -13.77
CA GLY A 9 -0.01 12.04 -13.48
C GLY A 9 1.23 12.81 -13.88
N ARG A 10 2.13 13.06 -12.92
CA ARG A 10 3.48 13.54 -13.21
C ARG A 10 4.47 12.62 -12.50
N PRO A 11 5.46 12.05 -13.20
CA PRO A 11 6.59 11.39 -12.55
C PRO A 11 7.34 12.45 -11.73
N TYR A 12 7.14 12.44 -10.40
CA TYR A 12 7.73 13.42 -9.50
C TYR A 12 9.05 12.95 -8.87
N LEU A 13 9.34 11.65 -8.95
CA LEU A 13 10.61 11.07 -8.51
C LEU A 13 11.60 11.02 -9.68
N THR A 14 12.86 11.35 -9.40
CA THR A 14 13.93 11.42 -10.40
C THR A 14 14.84 10.19 -10.33
N ARG A 15 15.66 9.98 -11.35
CA ARG A 15 16.71 8.95 -11.33
C ARG A 15 17.66 9.11 -10.13
N SER A 16 17.97 10.35 -9.74
CA SER A 16 18.82 10.65 -8.60
C SER A 16 18.22 10.18 -7.28
N PHE A 17 16.90 10.33 -7.10
CA PHE A 17 16.21 9.78 -5.92
C PHE A 17 16.44 8.27 -5.79
N PHE A 18 16.25 7.51 -6.86
CA PHE A 18 16.44 6.04 -6.83
C PHE A 18 17.90 5.63 -6.60
N SER A 19 18.86 6.45 -7.07
CA SER A 19 20.28 6.20 -6.83
C SER A 19 20.63 6.42 -5.35
N LEU A 20 20.15 7.53 -4.77
CA LEU A 20 20.36 7.88 -3.37
C LEU A 20 19.79 6.83 -2.42
N ILE A 21 18.55 6.37 -2.63
CA ILE A 21 17.97 5.34 -1.74
C ILE A 21 18.70 3.99 -1.88
N GLY A 22 19.25 3.68 -3.06
CA GLY A 22 20.06 2.48 -3.26
C GLY A 22 21.38 2.54 -2.50
N GLU A 23 21.96 3.73 -2.35
CA GLU A 23 23.20 3.96 -1.60
C GLU A 23 22.96 4.03 -0.08
N SER A 24 21.94 4.77 0.35
CA SER A 24 21.72 5.09 1.77
C SER A 24 20.78 4.16 2.51
N MET A 25 19.97 3.36 1.80
CA MET A 25 18.90 2.53 2.38
C MET A 25 18.88 1.11 1.80
N ALA A 26 20.01 0.59 1.33
CA ALA A 26 20.09 -0.70 0.65
C ALA A 26 19.46 -1.86 1.45
N ASN A 27 19.58 -1.84 2.77
CA ASN A 27 19.02 -2.87 3.66
C ASN A 27 17.51 -2.70 3.95
N ASP A 28 16.97 -1.50 3.69
CA ASP A 28 15.58 -1.12 3.96
C ASP A 28 14.76 -1.01 2.67
N VAL A 29 15.31 -1.50 1.55
CA VAL A 29 14.66 -1.51 0.24
C VAL A 29 14.57 -2.94 -0.27
N LEU A 30 13.36 -3.34 -0.68
CA LEU A 30 13.12 -4.57 -1.40
C LEU A 30 12.80 -4.24 -2.86
N LEU A 31 13.61 -4.77 -3.78
CA LEU A 31 13.35 -4.72 -5.21
C LEU A 31 12.98 -6.12 -5.72
N ILE A 32 11.73 -6.28 -6.15
CA ILE A 32 11.24 -7.52 -6.77
C ILE A 32 11.33 -7.35 -8.28
N MET A 33 12.03 -8.26 -8.95
CA MET A 33 12.33 -8.15 -10.38
C MET A 33 11.84 -9.39 -11.14
N ALA A 34 11.19 -9.19 -12.28
CA ALA A 34 10.73 -10.26 -13.15
C ALA A 34 11.60 -10.38 -14.41
N ARG A 35 12.00 -11.60 -14.77
CA ARG A 35 12.88 -11.89 -15.91
C ARG A 35 12.24 -12.89 -16.87
N ARG A 36 12.39 -12.65 -18.17
CA ARG A 36 12.01 -13.58 -19.24
C ARG A 36 13.13 -13.66 -20.26
N ASN A 37 13.53 -14.87 -20.66
CA ASN A 37 14.64 -15.08 -21.60
C ASN A 37 15.89 -14.29 -21.23
N ASN A 38 16.27 -14.32 -19.94
CA ASN A 38 17.41 -13.60 -19.39
C ASN A 38 17.33 -12.05 -19.45
N ARG A 39 16.19 -11.46 -19.81
CA ARG A 39 15.95 -10.01 -19.84
C ARG A 39 14.97 -9.58 -18.75
N TRP A 40 15.30 -8.52 -18.02
CA TRP A 40 14.39 -7.91 -17.06
C TRP A 40 13.20 -7.28 -17.78
N ILE A 41 11.98 -7.64 -17.37
CA ILE A 41 10.75 -7.19 -18.02
C ILE A 41 9.89 -6.30 -17.12
N ALA A 42 10.10 -6.37 -15.80
CA ALA A 42 9.35 -5.58 -14.83
C ALA A 42 10.01 -5.57 -13.46
N GLY A 43 9.56 -4.66 -12.59
CA GLY A 43 9.95 -4.65 -11.18
C GLY A 43 9.11 -3.75 -10.30
N ALA A 44 9.04 -4.11 -9.02
CA ALA A 44 8.38 -3.34 -7.95
C ALA A 44 9.40 -2.97 -6.87
N ILE A 45 9.36 -1.71 -6.43
CA ILE A 45 10.11 -1.23 -5.28
C ILE A 45 9.19 -1.14 -4.05
N ASN A 46 9.70 -1.65 -2.94
CA ASN A 46 9.07 -1.60 -1.63
C ASN A 46 10.07 -1.07 -0.60
N PHE A 47 9.58 -0.38 0.42
CA PHE A 47 10.37 0.03 1.58
C PHE A 47 10.04 -0.86 2.77
N ILE A 48 11.08 -1.32 3.47
CA ILE A 48 10.98 -2.18 4.65
C ILE A 48 10.95 -1.26 5.87
N GLY A 49 9.81 -1.24 6.57
CA GLY A 49 9.70 -0.58 7.88
C GLY A 49 10.04 -1.53 9.02
N SER A 50 9.76 -1.09 10.25
CA SER A 50 10.01 -1.86 11.46
C SER A 50 9.25 -3.19 11.53
N ASP A 51 7.99 -3.20 11.08
CA ASP A 51 7.13 -4.38 11.08
C ASP A 51 6.22 -4.47 9.84
N THR A 52 6.37 -3.54 8.91
CA THR A 52 5.45 -3.37 7.78
C THR A 52 6.24 -3.17 6.48
N LEU A 53 5.80 -3.83 5.42
CA LEU A 53 6.35 -3.64 4.07
C LEU A 53 5.48 -2.65 3.28
N PHE A 54 6.10 -1.60 2.72
CA PHE A 54 5.40 -0.55 2.01
C PHE A 54 5.66 -0.61 0.50
N GLY A 55 4.67 -1.03 -0.29
CA GLY A 55 4.74 -0.97 -1.75
C GLY A 55 4.67 0.47 -2.26
N ARG A 56 5.49 0.79 -3.29
CA ARG A 56 5.58 2.15 -3.84
C ARG A 56 5.46 2.26 -5.36
N ASN A 57 6.50 1.88 -6.09
CA ASN A 57 6.50 2.03 -7.55
C ASN A 57 6.59 0.66 -8.20
N TRP A 58 5.88 0.51 -9.31
CA TRP A 58 5.94 -0.64 -10.19
C TRP A 58 6.09 -0.16 -11.62
N GLY A 59 6.83 -0.90 -12.42
CA GLY A 59 6.94 -0.67 -13.86
C GLY A 59 7.17 -1.97 -14.61
N ALA A 60 6.71 -2.00 -15.86
CA ALA A 60 6.93 -3.11 -16.78
C ALA A 60 7.18 -2.58 -18.19
N ILE A 61 8.09 -3.22 -18.92
CA ILE A 61 8.36 -2.95 -20.33
C ILE A 61 7.67 -3.97 -21.26
N GLU A 62 7.06 -5.01 -20.69
CA GLU A 62 6.22 -5.98 -21.38
C GLU A 62 4.87 -6.11 -20.68
N HIS A 63 3.81 -6.36 -21.45
CA HIS A 63 2.51 -6.69 -20.90
C HIS A 63 2.37 -8.21 -20.79
N HIS A 64 2.05 -8.69 -19.59
CA HIS A 64 1.73 -10.08 -19.31
C HIS A 64 0.52 -10.15 -18.37
N PRO A 65 -0.43 -11.07 -18.60
CA PRO A 65 -1.53 -11.29 -17.67
C PRO A 65 -1.01 -11.52 -16.25
N ILE A 66 -1.63 -10.86 -15.27
CA ILE A 66 -1.41 -11.09 -13.83
C ILE A 66 0.00 -10.70 -13.33
N LEU A 67 0.94 -10.29 -14.19
CA LEU A 67 2.31 -9.91 -13.79
C LEU A 67 2.38 -8.83 -12.70
N HIS A 68 1.46 -7.86 -12.73
CA HIS A 68 1.33 -6.86 -11.67
C HIS A 68 0.96 -7.47 -10.31
N PHE A 69 0.06 -8.47 -10.30
CA PHE A 69 -0.32 -9.15 -9.05
C PHE A 69 0.85 -9.96 -8.52
N GLU A 70 1.52 -10.71 -9.39
CA GLU A 70 2.68 -11.51 -9.01
C GLU A 70 3.72 -10.65 -8.29
N VAL A 71 4.14 -9.55 -8.91
CA VAL A 71 5.27 -8.78 -8.40
C VAL A 71 4.88 -7.76 -7.31
N CYS A 72 3.69 -7.16 -7.38
CA CYS A 72 3.28 -6.14 -6.40
C CYS A 72 2.52 -6.70 -5.21
N TYR A 73 2.05 -7.96 -5.26
CA TYR A 73 1.19 -8.54 -4.23
C TYR A 73 1.83 -9.82 -3.70
N TYR A 74 1.86 -10.88 -4.51
CA TYR A 74 2.22 -12.21 -4.01
C TYR A 74 3.67 -12.29 -3.55
N GLN A 75 4.63 -11.85 -4.36
CA GLN A 75 6.04 -11.82 -3.98
C GLN A 75 6.31 -10.88 -2.79
N ALA A 76 5.57 -9.78 -2.65
CA ALA A 76 5.69 -8.86 -1.53
C ALA A 76 5.16 -9.49 -0.22
N ILE A 77 4.03 -10.20 -0.30
CA ILE A 77 3.42 -10.93 0.82
C ILE A 77 4.33 -12.08 1.26
N ASP A 78 4.83 -12.88 0.31
CA ASP A 78 5.75 -13.99 0.61
C ASP A 78 7.02 -13.48 1.31
N PHE A 79 7.59 -12.38 0.83
CA PHE A 79 8.73 -11.74 1.50
C PHE A 79 8.39 -11.32 2.93
N ALA A 80 7.24 -10.66 3.12
CA ALA A 80 6.81 -10.19 4.43
C ALA A 80 6.64 -11.34 5.42
N ILE A 81 6.00 -12.44 4.99
CA ILE A 81 5.83 -13.65 5.79
C ILE A 81 7.20 -14.24 6.16
N ALA A 82 8.10 -14.39 5.17
CA ALA A 82 9.42 -14.97 5.39
C ALA A 82 10.30 -14.14 6.36
N ARG A 83 10.05 -12.82 6.45
CA ARG A 83 10.77 -11.90 7.35
C ARG A 83 10.02 -11.62 8.65
N GLY A 84 8.86 -12.22 8.87
CA GLY A 84 8.04 -11.98 10.07
C GLY A 84 7.48 -10.56 10.16
N LEU A 85 7.33 -9.87 9.03
CA LEU A 85 6.62 -8.60 8.98
C LEU A 85 5.13 -8.85 9.20
N LYS A 86 4.48 -7.95 9.95
CA LYS A 86 3.07 -8.07 10.37
C LYS A 86 2.10 -7.61 9.29
N ALA A 87 2.51 -6.69 8.43
CA ALA A 87 1.64 -6.10 7.44
C ALA A 87 2.37 -5.83 6.11
N VAL A 88 1.58 -5.84 5.04
CA VAL A 88 1.97 -5.31 3.74
C VAL A 88 0.98 -4.21 3.39
N GLU A 89 1.48 -3.04 2.98
CA GLU A 89 0.70 -1.95 2.46
C GLU A 89 0.91 -1.83 0.95
N ALA A 90 -0.11 -2.13 0.14
CA ALA A 90 -0.07 -2.04 -1.32
C ALA A 90 -0.12 -0.60 -1.87
N GLY A 91 0.40 0.39 -1.13
CA GLY A 91 0.43 1.80 -1.51
C GLY A 91 -0.95 2.48 -1.52
N ALA A 92 -1.02 3.67 -2.12
CA ALA A 92 -2.24 4.47 -2.18
C ALA A 92 -3.32 3.86 -3.12
N GLN A 93 -4.56 4.32 -2.98
CA GLN A 93 -5.77 4.02 -3.78
C GLN A 93 -6.60 2.79 -3.37
N GLY A 94 -7.92 3.02 -3.30
CA GLY A 94 -8.98 2.20 -3.89
C GLY A 94 -9.48 0.98 -3.12
N GLU A 95 -10.80 0.91 -2.96
CA GLU A 95 -11.57 -0.22 -2.41
C GLU A 95 -11.35 -1.53 -3.19
N HIS A 96 -10.97 -1.44 -4.47
CA HIS A 96 -10.68 -2.60 -5.32
C HIS A 96 -9.58 -3.52 -4.78
N LYS A 97 -8.78 -3.09 -3.80
CA LYS A 97 -7.76 -3.93 -3.13
C LYS A 97 -8.36 -4.96 -2.19
N ILE A 98 -9.61 -4.77 -1.75
CA ILE A 98 -10.33 -5.74 -0.92
C ILE A 98 -10.51 -7.05 -1.65
N ALA A 99 -10.95 -6.99 -2.91
CA ALA A 99 -11.03 -8.16 -3.80
C ALA A 99 -9.65 -8.82 -4.08
N ARG A 100 -8.55 -8.16 -3.72
CA ARG A 100 -7.17 -8.67 -3.86
C ARG A 100 -6.58 -9.16 -2.54
N GLY A 101 -7.39 -9.27 -1.48
CA GLY A 101 -7.00 -9.79 -0.18
C GLY A 101 -6.50 -8.76 0.83
N TYR A 102 -6.50 -7.46 0.51
CA TYR A 102 -6.13 -6.41 1.46
C TYR A 102 -7.35 -5.99 2.27
N LEU A 103 -7.27 -6.14 3.59
CA LEU A 103 -8.32 -5.66 4.48
C LEU A 103 -8.22 -4.14 4.68
N PRO A 104 -9.34 -3.43 4.82
CA PRO A 104 -9.32 -2.03 5.19
C PRO A 104 -8.71 -1.89 6.59
N GLN A 105 -7.82 -0.92 6.75
CA GLN A 105 -7.21 -0.57 8.03
C GLN A 105 -7.24 0.94 8.19
N THR A 106 -7.55 1.41 9.39
CA THR A 106 -7.52 2.84 9.70
C THR A 106 -6.08 3.32 9.79
N THR A 107 -5.70 4.24 8.91
CA THR A 107 -4.39 4.91 8.93
C THR A 107 -4.50 6.27 9.59
N TYR A 108 -3.47 6.65 10.35
CA TYR A 108 -3.43 7.90 11.08
C TYR A 108 -2.38 8.84 10.49
N SER A 109 -2.60 10.14 10.64
CA SER A 109 -1.62 11.17 10.31
C SER A 109 -1.61 12.24 11.39
N ALA A 110 -0.45 12.84 11.61
CA ALA A 110 -0.25 13.88 12.61
C ALA A 110 0.08 15.20 11.90
N HIS A 111 -0.66 16.25 12.24
CA HIS A 111 -0.53 17.56 11.61
C HIS A 111 -0.40 18.65 12.66
N TYR A 112 0.62 19.51 12.50
CA TYR A 112 0.73 20.73 13.29
C TYR A 112 0.13 21.90 12.52
N ILE A 113 -0.92 22.50 13.06
CA ILE A 113 -1.65 23.61 12.43
C ILE A 113 -1.42 24.88 13.27
N ALA A 114 -0.46 25.70 12.85
CA ALA A 114 -0.05 26.88 13.62
C ALA A 114 -1.19 27.90 13.79
N ASP A 115 -1.96 28.14 12.73
CA ASP A 115 -3.08 29.08 12.76
C ASP A 115 -4.24 28.54 13.62
N PRO A 116 -4.65 29.25 14.69
CA PRO A 116 -5.72 28.78 15.57
C PRO A 116 -7.10 28.71 14.90
N GLY A 117 -7.37 29.57 13.92
CA GLY A 117 -8.64 29.58 13.19
C GLY A 117 -8.78 28.34 12.31
N LEU A 118 -7.76 28.06 11.51
CA LEU A 118 -7.67 26.88 10.66
C LEU A 118 -7.68 25.59 11.50
N ARG A 119 -6.97 25.58 12.63
CA ARG A 119 -6.96 24.43 13.57
C ARG A 119 -8.37 24.10 14.05
N ARG A 120 -9.15 25.11 14.45
CA ARG A 120 -10.54 24.90 14.91
C ARG A 120 -11.42 24.38 13.78
N ALA A 121 -11.33 24.96 12.59
CA ALA A 121 -12.11 24.52 11.43
C ALA A 121 -11.82 23.06 11.04
N ILE A 122 -10.54 22.67 11.07
CA ILE A 122 -10.12 21.28 10.83
C ILE A 122 -10.62 20.37 11.96
N ASP A 123 -10.45 20.73 13.24
CA ASP A 123 -10.93 19.91 14.36
C ASP A 123 -12.43 19.64 14.28
N GLU A 124 -13.24 20.67 13.98
CA GLU A 124 -14.68 20.53 13.85
C GLU A 124 -15.06 19.59 12.68
N TYR A 125 -14.40 19.73 11.53
CA TYR A 125 -14.59 18.82 10.40
C TYR A 125 -14.24 17.37 10.76
N LEU A 126 -13.09 17.15 11.40
CA LEU A 126 -12.59 15.84 11.78
C LEU A 126 -13.54 15.09 12.74
N ARG A 127 -14.32 15.79 13.57
CA ARG A 127 -15.34 15.14 14.41
C ARG A 127 -16.37 14.38 13.59
N ARG A 128 -16.83 14.95 12.47
CA ARG A 128 -17.79 14.30 11.57
C ARG A 128 -17.11 13.28 10.66
N GLU A 129 -15.93 13.62 10.14
CA GLU A 129 -15.19 12.72 9.25
C GLU A 129 -14.83 11.41 9.94
N ARG A 130 -14.45 11.42 11.22
CA ARG A 130 -14.15 10.19 11.98
C ARG A 130 -15.31 9.20 12.01
N ALA A 131 -16.54 9.68 12.18
CA ALA A 131 -17.72 8.82 12.17
C ALA A 131 -17.93 8.19 10.79
N TYR A 132 -17.78 8.99 9.73
CA TYR A 132 -17.86 8.52 8.35
C TYR A 132 -16.77 7.48 8.02
N VAL A 133 -15.52 7.74 8.40
CA VAL A 133 -14.40 6.82 8.18
C VAL A 133 -14.59 5.51 8.94
N ALA A 134 -15.09 5.56 10.18
CA ALA A 134 -15.38 4.36 10.96
C ALA A 134 -16.47 3.50 10.30
N GLU A 135 -17.53 4.13 9.80
CA GLU A 135 -18.61 3.41 9.10
C GLU A 135 -18.14 2.82 7.78
N ALA A 136 -17.40 3.59 6.96
CA ALA A 136 -16.80 3.08 5.74
C ALA A 136 -15.85 1.90 6.02
N ALA A 137 -15.06 1.95 7.09
CA ALA A 137 -14.20 0.84 7.48
C ALA A 137 -15.01 -0.41 7.84
N ARG A 138 -16.15 -0.27 8.53
CA ARG A 138 -17.06 -1.38 8.85
C ARG A 138 -17.63 -2.02 7.58
N GLU A 139 -18.20 -1.21 6.68
CA GLU A 139 -18.77 -1.68 5.41
C GLU A 139 -17.73 -2.41 4.55
N LEU A 140 -16.54 -1.83 4.41
CA LEU A 140 -15.45 -2.43 3.64
C LEU A 140 -14.92 -3.72 4.28
N THR A 141 -14.92 -3.82 5.61
CA THR A 141 -14.52 -5.04 6.34
C THR A 141 -15.54 -6.15 6.08
N GLU A 142 -16.84 -5.81 6.10
CA GLU A 142 -17.91 -6.77 5.81
C GLU A 142 -17.90 -7.28 4.37
N ALA A 143 -17.37 -6.49 3.43
CA ALA A 143 -17.14 -6.86 2.04
C ALA A 143 -15.82 -7.63 1.80
N GLY A 144 -15.05 -7.90 2.87
CA GLY A 144 -13.80 -8.65 2.80
C GLY A 144 -13.99 -10.06 2.21
N PRO A 145 -12.99 -10.59 1.47
CA PRO A 145 -13.11 -11.88 0.80
C PRO A 145 -12.96 -13.09 1.75
N PHE A 146 -12.70 -12.85 3.03
CA PHE A 146 -12.51 -13.91 4.02
C PHE A 146 -13.84 -14.38 4.60
N ARG A 147 -13.92 -15.68 4.87
CA ARG A 147 -15.08 -16.27 5.55
C ARG A 147 -15.29 -15.57 6.90
N LYS A 148 -16.49 -15.07 7.12
CA LYS A 148 -16.92 -14.61 8.45
C LYS A 148 -16.99 -15.85 9.35
N ILE A 149 -16.04 -15.97 10.27
CA ILE A 149 -16.13 -16.96 11.34
C ILE A 149 -17.23 -16.42 12.25
N ALA A 150 -18.39 -17.08 12.29
CA ALA A 150 -19.36 -16.81 13.34
C ALA A 150 -18.66 -17.13 14.65
N ASP A 151 -18.68 -16.21 15.63
CA ASP A 151 -18.15 -16.46 16.96
C ASP A 151 -18.67 -17.81 17.46
N GLU A 152 -17.81 -18.83 17.49
CA GLU A 152 -18.09 -20.02 18.27
C GLU A 152 -18.09 -19.54 19.72
N PRO A 153 -19.19 -19.71 20.48
CA PRO A 153 -19.16 -19.39 21.89
C PRO A 153 -18.03 -20.20 22.50
N ALA A 154 -17.14 -19.51 23.23
CA ALA A 154 -16.05 -20.14 23.96
C ALA A 154 -16.63 -21.33 24.73
N SER A 155 -16.09 -22.52 24.47
CA SER A 155 -16.43 -23.71 25.25
C SER A 155 -16.00 -23.44 26.69
N GLU A 156 -16.96 -23.51 27.62
CA GLU A 156 -16.70 -23.61 29.07
C GLU A 156 -15.95 -24.91 29.41
#